data_AF-A0A9E7AWV8-F1
#
_entry.id   AF-A0A9E7AWV8-F1
#
_cell.length_a   1.000
_cell.length_b   1.000
_cell.length_c   1.000
_cell.angle_alpha   90.00
_cell.angle_beta   90.00
_cell.angle_gamma   90.00
#
_symmetry.space_group_name_H-M   'P 1'
#
loop_
_entity.id
_entity.type
_entity.pdbx_description
1 polymer ?
#
loop_
_entity_poly.entity_id
_entity_poly.type
_entity_poly.pdbx_seq_one_letter_code
_entity_poly.pdbx_strand_id
1 'polypeptide(L)'
;MEDVINKSGFLGRGWSFPPQFSKTERGLVMSAGPVDIRESLNILLSTMQGERIFEIHYGCDLSPLLYESLTLSTKTTLSEKIHKAIVLYEPRIKVEHIDFESNVYEGVVYIHVTYIIRSTNTRTNIVYPYYLKEGTEL
;
A
#
# COMPACT_ATOMS: atom_id res chain seq x y z
N MET A 1 1.29 -30.17 -15.04
CA MET A 1 0.12 -29.56 -14.37
C MET A 1 0.24 -29.96 -12.91
N GLU A 2 1.24 -29.40 -12.25
CA GLU A 2 1.71 -29.66 -10.89
C GLU A 2 2.68 -28.49 -10.61
N ASP A 3 2.69 -27.95 -9.39
CA ASP A 3 3.39 -26.72 -8.91
C ASP A 3 2.54 -25.48 -8.57
N VAL A 4 1.23 -25.63 -8.31
CA VAL A 4 0.40 -24.56 -7.66
C VAL A 4 0.11 -24.88 -6.19
N ILE A 5 0.45 -26.07 -5.72
CA ILE A 5 0.22 -26.50 -4.35
C ILE A 5 1.43 -26.08 -3.50
N ASN A 6 1.21 -25.09 -2.63
CA ASN A 6 2.01 -24.79 -1.43
C ASN A 6 3.01 -23.60 -1.45
N LYS A 7 2.63 -22.44 -2.00
CA LYS A 7 3.25 -21.13 -1.62
C LYS A 7 2.37 -20.25 -0.72
N SER A 8 1.08 -20.58 -0.61
CA SER A 8 0.07 -19.78 0.12
C SER A 8 -0.02 -20.09 1.63
N GLY A 9 0.68 -21.12 2.13
CA GLY A 9 0.72 -21.43 3.56
C GLY A 9 1.72 -20.57 4.36
N PHE A 10 2.72 -19.99 3.71
CA PHE A 10 3.85 -19.36 4.40
C PHE A 10 3.69 -17.85 4.64
N LEU A 11 2.96 -17.15 3.78
CA LEU A 11 2.71 -15.69 3.90
C LEU A 11 1.48 -15.36 4.77
N GLY A 12 0.81 -16.38 5.30
CA GLY A 12 -0.45 -16.24 6.02
C GLY A 12 -1.65 -16.06 5.09
N ARG A 13 -2.85 -16.08 5.69
CA ARG A 13 -4.10 -15.69 5.03
C ARG A 13 -4.80 -14.66 5.90
N GLY A 14 -5.24 -13.58 5.27
CA GLY A 14 -5.93 -12.46 5.89
C GLY A 14 -7.33 -12.29 5.31
N TRP A 15 -8.07 -11.38 5.93
CA TRP A 15 -9.32 -10.89 5.36
C TRP A 15 -8.98 -10.09 4.11
N SER A 16 -9.75 -10.24 3.03
CA SER A 16 -9.56 -9.40 1.86
C SER A 16 -9.80 -7.94 2.20
N PHE A 17 -9.04 -7.03 1.60
CA PHE A 17 -9.32 -5.60 1.65
C PHE A 17 -9.65 -5.04 0.25
N PRO A 18 -10.84 -4.44 0.05
CA PRO A 18 -11.90 -4.22 1.04
C PRO A 18 -12.56 -5.53 1.52
N PRO A 19 -13.09 -5.59 2.76
CA PRO A 19 -13.78 -6.78 3.28
C PRO A 19 -14.99 -7.12 2.42
N GLN A 20 -15.01 -8.34 1.87
CA GLN A 20 -16.09 -8.81 1.02
C GLN A 20 -16.70 -10.11 1.57
N PHE A 21 -18.01 -10.21 1.47
CA PHE A 21 -18.76 -11.40 1.84
C PHE A 21 -19.36 -12.03 0.58
N SER A 22 -18.95 -13.27 0.30
CA SER A 22 -19.44 -14.00 -0.87
C SER A 22 -20.59 -14.91 -0.48
N LYS A 23 -21.73 -14.79 -1.19
CA LYS A 23 -22.87 -15.70 -1.03
C LYS A 23 -22.53 -17.13 -1.45
N THR A 24 -21.62 -17.29 -2.42
CA THR A 24 -21.18 -18.59 -2.94
C THR A 24 -20.34 -19.34 -1.92
N GLU A 25 -19.41 -18.65 -1.27
CA GLU A 25 -18.51 -19.25 -0.28
C GLU A 25 -19.11 -19.29 1.14
N ARG A 26 -20.30 -18.68 1.33
CA ARG A 26 -20.99 -18.52 2.62
C ARG A 26 -20.04 -18.04 3.72
N GLY A 27 -19.27 -17.02 3.39
CA GLY A 27 -18.20 -16.56 4.27
C GLY A 27 -17.52 -15.31 3.76
N LEU A 28 -16.50 -14.91 4.51
CA LEU A 28 -15.63 -13.80 4.16
C LEU A 28 -14.60 -14.25 3.11
N VAL A 29 -14.38 -13.40 2.11
CA VAL A 29 -13.34 -13.59 1.12
C VAL A 29 -11.98 -13.39 1.79
N MET A 30 -11.08 -14.37 1.60
CA MET A 30 -9.75 -14.35 2.20
C MET A 30 -8.70 -14.03 1.14
N SER A 31 -7.77 -13.13 1.46
CA SER A 31 -6.60 -12.86 0.63
C SER A 31 -5.38 -13.64 1.15
N ALA A 32 -4.46 -13.98 0.24
CA ALA A 32 -3.29 -14.77 0.56
C ALA A 32 -2.08 -14.36 -0.28
N GLY A 33 -0.89 -14.54 0.27
CA GLY A 33 0.36 -14.39 -0.47
C GLY A 33 0.60 -12.95 -0.96
N PRO A 34 1.02 -12.75 -2.22
CA PRO A 34 1.30 -11.41 -2.77
C PRO A 34 0.11 -10.46 -2.76
N VAL A 35 -1.12 -10.98 -2.85
CA VAL A 35 -2.34 -10.16 -2.84
C VAL A 35 -2.55 -9.51 -1.47
N ASP A 36 -2.35 -10.29 -0.41
CA ASP A 36 -2.45 -9.82 0.99
C ASP A 36 -1.40 -8.73 1.30
N ILE A 37 -0.18 -8.86 0.78
CA ILE A 37 0.85 -7.82 0.89
C ILE A 37 0.41 -6.53 0.21
N ARG A 38 -0.15 -6.61 -1.00
CA ARG A 38 -0.63 -5.43 -1.73
C ARG A 38 -1.77 -4.74 -0.98
N GLU A 39 -2.69 -5.51 -0.42
CA GLU A 39 -3.79 -5.02 0.40
C GLU A 39 -3.30 -4.37 1.70
N SER A 40 -2.34 -4.99 2.38
CA SER A 40 -1.69 -4.43 3.57
C SER A 40 -1.01 -3.08 3.29
N LEU A 41 -0.27 -2.98 2.18
CA LEU A 41 0.34 -1.72 1.76
C LEU A 41 -0.72 -0.65 1.45
N ASN A 42 -1.82 -1.03 0.81
CA ASN A 42 -2.92 -0.12 0.54
C ASN A 42 -3.53 0.41 1.84
N ILE A 43 -3.77 -0.45 2.83
CA ILE A 43 -4.24 -0.04 4.16
C ILE A 43 -3.26 0.93 4.79
N LEU A 44 -1.97 0.60 4.81
CA LEU A 44 -0.93 1.43 5.42
C LEU A 44 -0.85 2.84 4.81
N LEU A 45 -0.90 2.95 3.47
CA LEU A 45 -0.82 4.23 2.75
C LEU A 45 -2.14 5.02 2.76
N SER A 46 -3.26 4.35 2.97
CA SER A 46 -4.58 4.99 3.10
C SER A 46 -4.89 5.47 4.52
N THR A 47 -4.14 5.00 5.52
CA THR A 47 -4.38 5.31 6.93
C THR A 47 -3.49 6.46 7.38
N MET A 48 -4.08 7.50 7.97
CA MET A 48 -3.34 8.60 8.61
C MET A 48 -2.86 8.18 10.00
N GLN A 49 -1.70 8.73 10.39
CA GLN A 49 -1.16 8.48 11.74
C GLN A 49 -2.14 9.01 12.79
N GLY A 50 -2.57 8.15 13.72
CA GLY A 50 -3.52 8.46 14.78
C GLY A 50 -4.95 7.98 14.54
N GLU A 51 -5.29 7.47 13.35
CA GLU A 51 -6.64 6.95 13.06
C GLU A 51 -6.94 5.63 13.77
N ARG A 52 -5.92 4.79 13.99
CA ARG A 52 -6.09 3.50 14.65
C ARG A 52 -6.01 3.65 16.17
N ILE A 53 -7.14 3.37 16.82
CA ILE A 53 -7.23 3.31 18.28
C ILE A 53 -6.25 2.23 18.79
N PHE A 54 -5.47 2.57 19.81
CA PHE A 54 -4.37 1.78 20.39
C PHE A 54 -3.11 1.61 19.53
N GLU A 55 -3.12 2.03 18.27
CA GLU A 55 -1.94 2.03 17.39
C GLU A 55 -1.77 3.40 16.74
N ILE A 56 -1.52 4.40 17.59
CA ILE A 56 -1.46 5.82 17.21
C ILE A 56 -0.35 6.08 16.18
N HIS A 57 0.72 5.30 16.20
CA HIS A 57 1.84 5.49 15.28
C HIS A 57 1.62 4.85 13.91
N TYR A 58 0.64 3.95 13.76
CA TYR A 58 0.36 3.25 12.51
C TYR A 58 -0.21 4.20 11.45
N GLY A 59 0.26 4.03 10.22
CA GLY A 59 -0.19 4.80 9.06
C GLY A 59 0.96 5.57 8.40
N CYS A 60 0.66 6.15 7.24
CA CYS A 60 1.56 7.04 6.54
C CYS A 60 0.80 8.33 6.22
N ASP A 61 1.11 9.40 6.95
CA ASP A 61 0.52 10.70 6.66
C ASP A 61 1.09 11.27 5.35
N LEU A 62 0.27 11.24 4.30
CA LEU A 62 0.61 11.77 2.98
C LEU A 62 0.09 13.20 2.75
N SER A 63 -0.50 13.83 3.77
CA SER A 63 -1.07 15.19 3.69
C SER A 63 -0.13 16.27 3.14
N PRO A 64 1.22 16.21 3.35
CA PRO A 64 2.12 17.18 2.72
C PRO A 64 2.03 17.23 1.18
N LEU A 65 1.59 16.15 0.52
CA LEU A 65 1.32 16.14 -0.92
C LEU A 65 0.19 17.09 -1.34
N LEU A 66 -0.75 17.40 -0.44
CA LEU A 66 -1.91 18.25 -0.73
C LEU A 66 -1.54 19.72 -0.84
N TYR A 67 -0.50 20.16 -0.14
CA TYR A 67 -0.18 21.58 0.02
C TYR A 67 1.14 22.01 -0.65
N GLU A 68 2.04 21.07 -0.93
CA GLU A 68 3.34 21.35 -1.50
C GLU A 68 3.44 21.02 -3.00
N SER A 69 4.20 21.83 -3.73
CA SER A 69 4.61 21.48 -5.09
C SER A 69 5.55 20.27 -5.07
N LEU A 70 5.44 19.42 -6.08
CA LEU A 70 6.21 18.17 -6.22
C LEU A 70 7.68 18.42 -6.63
N THR A 71 8.41 19.09 -5.74
CA THR A 71 9.84 19.38 -5.87
C THR A 71 10.69 18.17 -5.50
N LEU A 72 11.97 18.17 -5.88
CA LEU A 72 12.90 17.09 -5.52
C LEU A 72 13.01 16.89 -4.00
N SER A 73 13.01 17.98 -3.23
CA SER A 73 13.06 17.96 -1.77
C SER A 73 11.83 17.24 -1.19
N THR A 74 10.63 17.66 -1.60
CA THR A 74 9.36 17.05 -1.16
C THR A 74 9.29 15.57 -1.55
N LYS A 75 9.69 15.20 -2.77
CA LYS A 75 9.79 13.79 -3.21
C LYS A 75 10.71 12.97 -2.31
N THR A 76 11.84 13.53 -1.91
CA THR A 76 12.84 12.84 -1.08
C THR A 76 12.30 12.61 0.33
N THR A 77 11.75 13.65 0.96
CA THR A 77 11.13 13.57 2.28
C THR A 77 9.98 12.55 2.30
N LEU A 78 9.16 12.55 1.26
CA LEU A 78 8.04 11.62 1.14
C LEU A 78 8.49 10.18 0.91
N SER A 79 9.48 9.98 0.03
CA SER A 79 10.10 8.67 -0.19
C SER A 79 10.63 8.09 1.11
N GLU A 80 11.34 8.90 1.90
CA GLU A 80 11.82 8.46 3.21
C GLU A 80 10.69 8.11 4.18
N LYS A 81 9.62 8.91 4.21
CA LYS A 81 8.46 8.67 5.10
C LYS A 81 7.76 7.36 4.74
N ILE A 82 7.51 7.12 3.46
CA ILE A 82 6.91 5.88 2.94
C ILE A 82 7.82 4.70 3.21
N HIS A 83 9.12 4.83 2.92
CA HIS A 83 10.10 3.78 3.18
C HIS A 83 10.15 3.42 4.67
N LYS A 84 10.20 4.41 5.58
CA LYS A 84 10.18 4.19 7.03
C LYS A 84 8.89 3.47 7.48
N ALA A 85 7.73 3.92 7.00
CA ALA A 85 6.46 3.29 7.32
C ALA A 85 6.40 1.82 6.87
N ILE A 86 6.83 1.53 5.64
CA ILE A 86 6.86 0.16 5.12
C ILE A 86 7.81 -0.73 5.93
N VAL A 87 9.01 -0.23 6.27
CA VAL A 87 9.99 -1.00 7.06
C VAL A 87 9.47 -1.33 8.46
N LEU A 88 8.71 -0.42 9.08
CA LEU A 88 8.15 -0.62 10.41
C LEU A 88 6.95 -1.56 10.42
N TYR A 89 6.04 -1.42 9.44
CA TYR A 89 4.73 -2.07 9.49
C TYR A 89 4.55 -3.23 8.50
N GLU A 90 5.44 -3.41 7.52
CA GLU A 90 5.37 -4.48 6.53
C GLU A 90 6.72 -5.20 6.35
N PRO A 91 7.15 -6.01 7.35
CA PRO A 91 8.47 -6.65 7.36
C PRO A 91 8.65 -7.74 6.29
N ARG A 92 7.57 -8.18 5.62
CA ARG A 92 7.59 -9.24 4.61
C ARG A 92 8.24 -8.79 3.30
N ILE A 93 8.35 -7.47 3.08
CA ILE A 93 8.92 -6.90 1.87
C ILE A 93 10.22 -6.13 2.12
N LYS A 94 10.95 -5.87 1.04
CA LYS A 94 12.09 -4.96 1.00
C LYS A 94 11.86 -3.99 -0.16
N VAL A 95 11.74 -2.70 0.16
CA VAL A 95 11.59 -1.65 -0.86
C VAL A 95 12.90 -1.51 -1.63
N GLU A 96 12.82 -1.49 -2.96
CA GLU A 96 13.94 -1.21 -3.87
C GLU A 96 13.92 0.24 -4.34
N HIS A 97 12.75 0.73 -4.76
CA HIS A 97 12.61 2.07 -5.34
C HIS A 97 11.22 2.67 -5.08
N ILE A 98 11.15 3.99 -4.90
CA ILE A 98 9.90 4.74 -4.79
C ILE A 98 9.96 5.91 -5.77
N ASP A 99 9.02 5.94 -6.72
CA ASP A 99 8.86 6.98 -7.73
C ASP A 99 7.55 7.74 -7.55
N PHE A 100 7.54 8.99 -8.03
CA PHE A 100 6.37 9.85 -7.99
C PHE A 100 6.10 10.44 -9.38
N GLU A 101 4.90 10.20 -9.86
CA GLU A 101 4.38 10.71 -11.13
C GLU A 101 3.13 11.54 -10.86
N SER A 102 3.10 12.78 -11.33
CA SER A 102 1.97 13.69 -11.10
C SER A 102 1.18 13.91 -12.38
N ASN A 103 -0.11 13.64 -12.34
CA ASN A 103 -1.06 14.06 -13.37
C ASN A 103 -1.71 15.39 -12.96
N VAL A 104 -1.21 16.49 -13.52
CA VAL A 104 -1.66 17.86 -13.19
C VAL A 104 -3.10 18.10 -13.65
N TYR A 105 -3.53 17.45 -14.73
CA TYR A 105 -4.89 17.60 -15.27
C TYR A 105 -5.94 16.97 -14.37
N GLU A 106 -5.62 15.79 -13.82
CA GLU A 106 -6.51 15.05 -12.91
C GLU A 106 -6.34 15.48 -11.44
N GLY A 107 -5.23 16.15 -11.10
CA GLY A 107 -4.89 16.46 -9.72
C GLY A 107 -4.60 15.19 -8.93
N VAL A 108 -3.86 14.25 -9.53
CA VAL A 108 -3.53 12.95 -8.92
C VAL A 108 -2.01 12.76 -8.92
N VAL A 109 -1.48 12.22 -7.82
CA VAL A 109 -0.09 11.79 -7.71
C VAL A 109 -0.06 10.28 -7.62
N TYR A 110 0.56 9.62 -8.59
CA TYR A 110 0.84 8.20 -8.54
C TYR A 110 2.17 7.96 -7.82
N ILE A 111 2.10 7.15 -6.78
CA ILE A 111 3.25 6.69 -6.02
C ILE A 111 3.55 5.26 -6.48
N HIS A 112 4.70 5.07 -7.13
CA HIS A 112 5.13 3.77 -7.61
C HIS A 112 6.14 3.19 -6.62
N VAL A 113 5.83 2.05 -6.00
CA VAL A 113 6.70 1.39 -5.02
C VAL A 113 7.12 0.04 -5.57
N THR A 114 8.39 -0.07 -5.94
CA THR A 114 9.02 -1.33 -6.37
C THR A 114 9.64 -2.03 -5.16
N TYR A 115 9.29 -3.29 -4.94
CA TYR A 115 9.75 -4.06 -3.79
C TYR A 115 9.98 -5.54 -4.11
N ILE A 116 10.78 -6.19 -3.27
CA ILE A 116 11.00 -7.63 -3.28
C ILE A 116 10.29 -8.26 -2.08
N ILE A 117 9.55 -9.34 -2.31
CA ILE A 117 9.00 -10.17 -1.24
C ILE A 117 10.13 -11.07 -0.72
N ARG A 118 10.51 -10.91 0.55
CA ARG A 118 11.68 -11.58 1.15
C ARG A 118 11.62 -13.11 1.09
N SER A 119 10.42 -13.67 1.13
CA SER A 119 10.19 -15.12 1.16
C SER A 119 10.30 -15.80 -0.22
N THR A 120 9.91 -15.13 -1.31
CA THR A 120 9.83 -15.75 -2.64
C THR A 120 10.87 -15.21 -3.63
N ASN A 121 11.73 -14.27 -3.20
CA ASN A 121 12.66 -13.52 -4.06
C ASN A 121 12.01 -13.05 -5.37
N THR A 122 10.75 -12.62 -5.29
CA THR A 122 9.96 -12.16 -6.43
C THR A 122 9.90 -10.64 -6.37
N ARG A 123 10.28 -9.99 -7.48
CA ARG A 123 10.16 -8.53 -7.67
C ARG A 123 8.74 -8.18 -8.08
N THR A 124 8.13 -7.23 -7.38
CA THR A 124 6.76 -6.75 -7.62
C THR A 124 6.74 -5.22 -7.53
N ASN A 125 5.82 -4.58 -8.25
CA ASN A 125 5.57 -3.14 -8.18
C ASN A 125 4.10 -2.90 -7.76
N ILE A 126 3.86 -1.91 -6.90
CA ILE A 126 2.52 -1.39 -6.57
C ILE A 126 2.45 0.08 -6.97
N VAL A 127 1.39 0.45 -7.68
CA VAL A 127 1.05 1.84 -8.00
C VAL A 127 -0.09 2.28 -7.09
N TYR A 128 0.15 3.30 -6.28
CA TYR A 128 -0.85 3.87 -5.37
C TYR A 128 -1.26 5.27 -5.83
N PRO A 129 -2.52 5.48 -6.25
CA PRO A 129 -3.02 6.79 -6.61
C PRO A 129 -3.38 7.59 -5.36
N TYR A 130 -2.81 8.78 -5.21
CA TYR A 130 -3.19 9.76 -4.19
C TYR A 130 -3.90 10.94 -4.85
N TYR A 131 -5.18 11.15 -4.51
CA TYR A 131 -6.01 12.20 -5.08
C TYR A 131 -5.81 13.51 -4.31
N LEU A 132 -5.48 14.59 -5.03
CA LEU A 132 -5.24 15.91 -4.43
C LEU A 132 -6.50 16.75 -4.26
N LYS A 133 -7.58 16.40 -4.97
CA LYS A 133 -8.87 17.11 -4.89
C LYS A 133 -9.80 16.35 -3.95
N GLU A 134 -10.22 17.00 -2.86
CA GLU A 134 -11.45 16.62 -2.18
C GLU A 134 -12.62 16.72 -3.17
N GLY A 135 -13.49 15.71 -3.16
CA GLY A 135 -14.70 15.72 -3.96
C GLY A 135 -15.48 16.99 -3.66
N THR A 136 -15.50 17.92 -4.63
CA THR A 136 -16.52 18.95 -4.66
C THR A 136 -17.81 18.23 -5.02
N GLU A 137 -18.57 17.82 -4.01
CA GLU A 137 -19.95 17.41 -4.25
C GLU A 137 -20.71 18.60 -4.84
N LEU A 138 -21.30 18.37 -6.02
CA LEU A 138 -22.33 19.21 -6.63
C LEU A 138 -23.69 18.79 -6.09
#